data_AF-R6EKW2-F1
#
_entry.id   AF-R6EKW2-F1
#
_cell.length_a   1.000
_cell.length_b   1.000
_cell.length_c   1.000
_cell.angle_alpha   90.00
_cell.angle_beta   90.00
_cell.angle_gamma   90.00
#
_symmetry.space_group_name_H-M   'P 1'
#
loop_
_entity.id
_entity.type
_entity.pdbx_description
1 polymer ?
#
loop_
_entity_poly.entity_id
_entity_poly.type
_entity_poly.pdbx_seq_one_letter_code
_entity_poly.pdbx_strand_id
1 'polypeptide(L)' 'MTNREYIINLLLDGLQEEKDFKRVSIDDGGASYEAMVYDNIACPYCAGDERCHCNGYEIRRENCHSCKEEWLDSEVDE' A
#
# COMPACT_ATOMS: atom_id res chain seq x y z
N MET A 1 -13.54 -2.30 7.18
CA MET A 1 -12.40 -1.35 7.16
C MET A 1 -11.39 -1.93 6.20
N THR A 2 -10.88 -1.15 5.26
CA THR A 2 -9.84 -1.65 4.34
C THR A 2 -8.46 -1.65 5.00
N ASN A 3 -7.52 -2.42 4.46
CA ASN A 3 -6.13 -2.38 4.94
C ASN A 3 -5.53 -0.97 4.86
N ARG A 4 -5.89 -0.19 3.83
CA ARG A 4 -5.51 1.23 3.69
C ARG A 4 -6.00 2.07 4.85
N GLU A 5 -7.29 1.99 5.18
CA GLU A 5 -7.87 2.71 6.32
C GLU A 5 -7.22 2.29 7.63
N TYR A 6 -6.98 0.99 7.83
CA TYR A 6 -6.36 0.46 9.03
C TYR A 6 -4.93 0.98 9.24
N ILE A 7 -4.08 0.92 8.20
CA ILE A 7 -2.71 1.46 8.25
C ILE A 7 -2.72 2.96 8.54
N ILE A 8 -3.58 3.73 7.88
CA ILE A 8 -3.69 5.18 8.11
C ILE A 8 -4.04 5.46 9.57
N ASN A 9 -5.01 4.75 10.15
CA ASN A 9 -5.37 4.92 11.56
C ASN A 9 -4.18 4.62 12.50
N LEU A 10 -3.47 3.49 12.28
CA LEU A 10 -2.29 3.15 13.10
C LEU A 10 -1.15 4.16 12.99
N LEU A 11 -0.91 4.70 11.78
CA LEU A 11 0.10 5.74 11.59
C LEU A 11 -0.29 7.06 12.26
N LEU A 12 -1.58 7.42 12.23
CA LEU A 12 -2.09 8.59 12.93
C LEU A 12 -1.99 8.45 14.45
N ASP A 13 -2.23 7.26 15.01
CA ASP A 13 -2.04 6.98 16.44
C ASP A 13 -0.58 7.26 16.88
N GLY A 14 0.39 6.98 16.01
CA GLY A 14 1.81 7.26 16.24
C GLY A 14 2.17 8.75 16.31
N LEU A 15 1.32 9.65 15.80
CA LEU A 15 1.56 11.09 15.80
C LEU A 15 1.07 11.81 17.07
N GLN A 16 0.33 11.14 17.97
CA GLN A 16 -0.17 11.71 19.23
C GLN A 16 -0.84 13.11 19.05
N GLU A 17 -0.76 14.01 20.06
CA GLU A 17 -1.31 15.39 20.01
C GLU A 17 -0.57 16.33 19.03
N GLU A 18 0.06 15.85 17.96
CA GLU A 18 0.59 16.72 16.92
C GLU A 18 -0.54 17.47 16.21
N LYS A 19 -0.71 18.75 16.59
CA LYS A 19 -1.80 19.61 16.13
C LYS A 19 -1.76 19.97 14.64
N ASP A 20 -0.63 19.73 13.96
CA ASP A 20 -0.39 20.15 12.57
C ASP A 20 0.04 18.99 11.66
N PHE A 21 -0.89 18.05 11.41
CA PHE A 21 -0.73 17.07 10.34
C PHE A 21 -0.73 17.78 8.98
N LYS A 22 0.44 17.84 8.34
CA LYS A 22 0.59 18.42 7.00
C LYS A 22 0.41 17.34 5.94
N ARG A 23 -0.65 17.48 5.14
CA ARG A 23 -0.82 16.65 3.94
C ARG A 23 0.22 17.00 2.89
N VAL A 24 0.92 15.99 2.39
CA VAL A 24 1.77 16.12 1.21
C VAL A 24 0.87 16.39 -0.01
N SER A 25 1.18 17.43 -0.77
CA SER A 25 0.47 17.80 -2.00
C SER A 25 1.52 18.07 -3.09
N ILE A 26 1.80 17.05 -3.89
CA ILE A 26 2.79 17.07 -4.97
C ILE A 26 2.05 16.71 -6.25
N ASP A 27 2.25 17.49 -7.32
CA ASP A 27 1.73 17.19 -8.66
C ASP A 27 2.84 16.51 -9.48
N ASP A 28 2.99 15.20 -9.30
CA ASP A 28 3.94 14.37 -10.03
C ASP A 28 3.26 13.23 -10.80
N GLY A 29 1.96 13.39 -11.07
CA GLY A 29 1.16 12.35 -11.71
C GLY A 29 0.97 11.08 -10.87
N GLY A 30 1.25 11.12 -9.56
CA GLY A 30 1.14 9.98 -8.66
C GLY A 30 2.43 9.16 -8.53
N ALA A 31 3.55 9.59 -9.12
CA ALA A 31 4.81 8.85 -9.10
C ALA A 31 5.34 8.62 -7.67
N SER A 32 5.26 9.64 -6.80
CA SER A 32 5.66 9.50 -5.39
C SER A 32 4.76 8.53 -4.65
N TYR A 33 3.45 8.54 -4.93
CA TYR A 33 2.51 7.59 -4.33
C TYR A 33 2.85 6.15 -4.75
N GLU A 34 3.02 5.91 -6.04
CA GLU A 34 3.37 4.60 -6.59
C GLU A 34 4.67 4.07 -5.98
N ALA A 35 5.70 4.93 -5.87
CA ALA A 35 6.97 4.58 -5.25
C ALA A 35 6.81 4.25 -3.76
N MET A 36 6.01 5.02 -3.00
CA MET A 36 5.76 4.73 -1.59
C MET A 36 5.11 3.36 -1.40
N VAL A 37 4.09 3.04 -2.19
CA VAL A 37 3.39 1.74 -2.15
C VAL A 37 4.34 0.62 -2.58
N TYR A 38 5.05 0.78 -3.70
CA TYR A 38 5.92 -0.26 -4.23
C TYR A 38 7.14 -0.53 -3.34
N ASP A 39 7.82 0.49 -2.82
CA ASP A 39 9.09 0.32 -2.11
C ASP A 39 8.92 0.06 -0.60
N ASN A 40 7.83 0.53 0.05
CA ASN A 40 7.71 0.48 1.51
C ASN A 40 6.61 -0.45 2.04
N ILE A 41 5.63 -0.84 1.23
CA ILE A 41 4.65 -1.86 1.63
C ILE A 41 5.21 -3.23 1.24
N ALA A 42 5.26 -4.18 2.17
CA ALA A 42 5.72 -5.53 1.86
C ALA A 42 4.77 -6.23 0.87
N CYS A 43 5.24 -7.27 0.17
CA CYS A 43 4.35 -8.10 -0.64
C CYS A 43 3.32 -8.78 0.28
N PRO A 44 2.01 -8.58 0.08
CA PRO A 44 0.98 -9.13 0.96
C PRO A 44 0.79 -10.65 0.80
N TYR A 45 1.30 -11.21 -0.29
CA TYR A 45 1.10 -12.63 -0.64
C TYR A 45 2.41 -13.40 -0.73
N CYS A 46 2.36 -14.69 -0.40
CA CYS A 46 3.47 -15.61 -0.57
C CYS A 46 3.64 -16.07 -2.02
N ALA A 47 4.82 -16.59 -2.35
CA ALA A 47 5.06 -17.19 -3.66
C ALA A 47 4.08 -18.33 -3.94
N GLY A 48 3.38 -18.25 -5.08
CA GLY A 48 2.38 -19.23 -5.49
C GLY A 48 0.96 -18.97 -4.99
N ASP A 49 0.72 -17.90 -4.22
CA ASP A 49 -0.63 -17.45 -3.88
C ASP A 49 -1.36 -17.01 -5.16
N GLU A 50 -2.57 -17.52 -5.38
CA GLU A 50 -3.36 -17.22 -6.58
C GLU A 50 -3.77 -15.75 -6.67
N ARG A 51 -3.78 -15.03 -5.55
CA ARG A 51 -4.08 -13.59 -5.48
C ARG A 51 -2.91 -12.72 -5.92
N CYS A 52 -1.69 -13.27 -6.02
CA CYS A 52 -0.55 -12.49 -6.47
C CYS A 52 -0.53 -12.35 -8.00
N HIS A 53 -0.36 -11.12 -8.47
CA HIS A 53 -0.35 -10.81 -9.91
C HIS A 53 0.89 -11.33 -10.64
N CYS A 54 1.95 -11.68 -9.90
CA CYS A 54 3.18 -12.24 -10.45
C CYS A 54 3.20 -13.78 -10.46
N ASN A 55 2.10 -14.47 -10.14
CA ASN A 55 2.08 -15.92 -10.11
C ASN A 55 2.36 -16.52 -11.51
N GLY A 56 3.50 -17.21 -11.67
CA GLY A 56 3.93 -17.78 -12.95
C GLY A 56 4.48 -16.77 -13.96
N TYR A 57 4.72 -15.52 -13.54
CA TYR A 57 5.26 -14.45 -14.38
C TYR A 57 6.49 -13.81 -13.74
N GLU A 58 7.23 -13.01 -14.54
CA GLU A 58 8.32 -12.18 -14.03
C GLU A 58 7.80 -11.13 -13.05
N ILE A 59 8.52 -10.95 -11.94
CA ILE A 59 8.21 -9.91 -10.96
C ILE A 59 8.56 -8.55 -11.57
N ARG A 60 7.54 -7.71 -11.78
CA ARG A 60 7.67 -6.36 -12.31
C ARG A 60 7.05 -5.35 -11.38
N ARG A 61 7.54 -4.11 -11.44
CA ARG A 61 7.08 -3.00 -10.59
C ARG A 61 5.57 -2.81 -10.72
N GLU A 62 5.07 -2.80 -11.95
CA GLU A 62 3.66 -2.56 -12.25
C GLU A 62 2.77 -3.63 -11.61
N ASN A 63 3.11 -4.91 -11.78
CA ASN A 63 2.34 -6.02 -11.21
C ASN A 63 2.38 -6.00 -9.67
N CYS A 64 3.54 -5.71 -9.07
CA CYS A 64 3.66 -5.60 -7.62
C CYS A 64 2.89 -4.41 -7.06
N HIS A 65 2.91 -3.26 -7.75
CA HIS A 65 2.15 -2.09 -7.35
C HIS A 65 0.65 -2.38 -7.39
N SER A 66 0.13 -2.90 -8.51
CA SER A 66 -1.29 -3.28 -8.64
C SER A 66 -1.72 -4.28 -7.57
N CYS A 67 -0.89 -5.29 -7.30
CA CYS A 67 -1.15 -6.29 -6.28
C CYS A 67 -1.26 -5.69 -4.86
N LYS A 68 -0.41 -4.70 -4.54
CA LYS A 68 -0.44 -3.98 -3.26
C LYS A 68 -1.62 -3.01 -3.17
N GLU A 69 -1.98 -2.35 -4.27
CA GLU A 69 -3.18 -1.51 -4.34
C GLU A 69 -4.45 -2.31 -4.07
N GLU A 70 -4.61 -3.47 -4.71
CA GLU A 70 -5.77 -4.34 -4.46
C GLU A 70 -5.83 -4.84 -3.02
N TRP A 71 -4.68 -5.18 -2.43
CA TRP A 71 -4.62 -5.56 -1.02
C TRP A 71 -4.94 -4.37 -0.09
N LEU A 72 -4.47 -3.17 -0.42
CA LEU A 72 -4.81 -1.95 0.33
C LEU A 72 -6.32 -1.69 0.32
N ASP A 73 -6.99 -2.02 -0.78
CA ASP A 73 -8.44 -1.89 -0.94
C ASP A 73 -9.26 -3.08 -0.42
N SER A 74 -8.62 -4.20 -0.09
CA SER A 74 -9.31 -5.34 0.52
C SER A 74 -9.64 -5.06 1.99
N GLU A 75 -10.68 -5.73 2.49
CA GLU A 75 -11.00 -5.70 3.92
C GLU A 75 -9.84 -6.29 4.74
N VAL A 76 -9.67 -5.80 5.97
CA VAL A 76 -8.75 -6.38 6.95
C VAL A 76 -9.22 -7.80 7.28
N ASP A 77 -8.32 -8.78 7.20
CA ASP A 77 -8.61 -10.15 7.64
C ASP A 77 -8.77 -10.16 9.18
N GLU A 78 -9.94 -10.61 9.67
CA GLU A 78 -10.23 -10.79 11.11
C GLU A 78 -9.51 -11.99 11.73
#